data_AF-A0A120KLQ1-F1
#
_entry.id   AF-A0A120KLQ1-F1
#
_cell.length_a   1.000
_cell.length_b   1.000
_cell.length_c   1.000
_cell.angle_alpha   90.00
_cell.angle_beta   90.00
_cell.angle_gamma   90.00
#
_symmetry.space_group_name_H-M   'P 1'
#
loop_
_entity.id
_entity.type
_entity.pdbx_description
1 polymer ?
#
loop_
_entity_poly.entity_id
_entity_poly.type
_entity_poly.pdbx_seq_one_letter_code
_entity_poly.pdbx_strand_id
1 'polypeptide(L)'
;MWALLGKLLGGVIGGAGRILPDRDRQNEAQSRINEAEVGGAPSSRLRLWRSFLGWILTLLFAWEVAGRLIVIPLLFPDWGRSLPPSALDQIMALLLGMLGLGC
;
A
#
# COMPACT_ATOMS: atom_id res chain seq x y z
N MET A 1 -6.42 -11.53 -18.12
CA MET A 1 -5.55 -10.34 -17.91
C MET A 1 -6.30 -9.03 -18.24
N TRP A 2 -6.86 -8.86 -19.45
CA TRP A 2 -7.63 -7.67 -19.83
C TRP A 2 -8.95 -7.43 -19.06
N ALA A 3 -9.61 -8.50 -18.60
CA ALA A 3 -10.85 -8.39 -17.83
C ALA A 3 -10.67 -7.80 -16.42
N LEU A 4 -9.47 -7.94 -15.82
CA LEU A 4 -9.15 -7.36 -14.51
C LEU A 4 -8.85 -5.86 -14.63
N LEU A 5 -8.13 -5.46 -15.69
CA LEU A 5 -7.93 -4.05 -16.04
C LEU A 5 -9.24 -3.34 -16.36
N GLY A 6 -10.15 -3.98 -17.11
CA GLY A 6 -11.47 -3.43 -17.41
C GLY A 6 -12.37 -3.27 -16.18
N LYS A 7 -12.30 -4.21 -15.21
CA LYS A 7 -13.01 -4.10 -13.94
C LYS A 7 -12.45 -3.00 -13.03
N LEU A 8 -11.12 -2.84 -12.99
CA LEU A 8 -10.47 -1.78 -12.22
C LEU A 8 -10.76 -0.38 -12.82
N LEU A 9 -10.69 -0.22 -14.15
CA LEU A 9 -10.99 1.05 -14.81
C LEU A 9 -12.49 1.38 -14.78
N GLY A 10 -13.36 0.39 -14.99
CA GLY A 10 -14.83 0.58 -14.94
C GLY A 10 -15.34 0.90 -13.53
N GLY A 11 -14.75 0.29 -12.49
CA GLY A 11 -15.08 0.57 -11.09
C GLY A 11 -14.64 1.97 -10.63
N VAL A 12 -13.45 2.42 -11.08
CA VAL A 12 -12.91 3.74 -10.74
C VAL A 12 -13.70 4.87 -11.42
N ILE A 13 -14.17 4.67 -12.65
CA ILE A 13 -14.92 5.71 -13.39
C ILE A 13 -16.40 5.75 -12.96
N GLY A 14 -17.02 4.60 -12.64
CA GLY A 14 -18.44 4.54 -12.26
C GLY A 14 -18.76 5.03 -10.85
N GLY A 15 -17.81 4.95 -9.91
CA GLY A 15 -18.00 5.32 -8.49
C GLY A 15 -17.71 6.78 -8.15
N ALA A 16 -17.03 7.51 -9.02
CA ALA A 16 -16.54 8.87 -8.72
C ALA A 16 -17.66 9.94 -8.70
N GLY A 17 -18.82 9.70 -9.31
CA GLY A 17 -19.84 10.74 -9.52
C GLY A 17 -20.87 10.96 -8.40
N ARG A 18 -20.97 10.07 -7.38
CA ARG A 18 -22.08 10.12 -6.41
C ARG A 18 -21.71 10.06 -4.92
N ILE A 19 -20.44 9.96 -4.55
CA ILE A 19 -19.98 9.78 -3.15
C ILE A 19 -18.89 10.80 -2.77
N LEU A 20 -18.97 12.02 -3.30
CA LEU A 20 -17.93 13.05 -3.10
C LEU A 20 -18.05 13.96 -1.86
N PRO A 21 -19.19 14.16 -1.17
CA PRO A 21 -19.23 15.21 -0.13
C PRO A 21 -18.57 14.84 1.21
N ASP A 22 -18.06 13.61 1.38
CA ASP A 22 -17.49 13.15 2.66
C ASP A 22 -15.97 12.86 2.62
N ARG A 23 -15.37 12.77 1.42
CA ARG A 23 -13.93 12.55 1.24
C ARG A 23 -13.11 13.81 1.53
N ASP A 24 -13.66 14.98 1.19
CA ASP A 24 -13.00 16.26 1.43
C ASP A 24 -12.85 16.55 2.93
N ARG A 25 -13.86 16.20 3.74
CA ARG A 25 -13.80 16.36 5.21
C ARG A 25 -12.80 15.43 5.87
N GLN A 26 -12.68 14.19 5.40
CA GLN A 26 -11.69 13.23 5.92
C GLN A 26 -10.28 13.62 5.51
N ASN A 27 -10.08 14.07 4.26
CA ASN A 27 -8.82 14.61 3.80
C ASN A 27 -8.42 15.88 4.55
N GLU A 28 -9.36 16.77 4.87
CA GLU A 28 -9.09 17.93 5.71
C GLU A 28 -8.72 17.53 7.13
N ALA A 29 -9.40 16.55 7.73
CA ALA A 29 -9.04 16.04 9.05
C ALA A 29 -7.64 15.41 9.05
N GLN A 30 -7.31 14.62 8.03
CA GLN A 30 -5.99 14.01 7.85
C GLN A 30 -4.90 15.04 7.52
N SER A 31 -5.24 16.09 6.75
CA SER A 31 -4.35 17.22 6.45
C SER A 31 -4.08 18.04 7.70
N ARG A 32 -5.10 18.34 8.52
CA ARG A 32 -4.94 19.04 9.79
C ARG A 32 -4.10 18.26 10.79
N ILE A 33 -4.21 16.92 10.80
CA ILE A 33 -3.34 16.04 11.59
C ILE A 33 -1.91 16.08 11.04
N ASN A 34 -1.73 15.97 9.73
CA ASN A 34 -0.41 16.07 9.10
C ASN A 34 0.24 17.44 9.32
N GLU A 35 -0.51 18.54 9.24
CA GLU A 35 -0.05 19.91 9.48
C GLU A 35 0.32 20.12 10.96
N ALA A 36 -0.46 19.56 11.89
CA ALA A 36 -0.13 19.55 13.32
C ALA A 36 1.11 18.68 13.63
N GLU A 37 1.35 17.61 12.88
CA GLU A 37 2.57 16.78 13.00
C GLU A 37 3.81 17.44 12.40
N VAL A 38 3.65 18.35 11.43
CA VAL A 38 4.74 19.09 10.77
C VAL A 38 5.09 20.37 11.53
N GLY A 39 4.17 20.94 12.31
CA GLY A 39 4.29 22.28 12.90
C GLY A 39 5.04 22.45 14.24
N GLY A 40 5.41 21.39 14.97
CA GLY A 40 6.22 21.59 16.19
C GLY A 40 6.08 20.59 17.34
N ALA A 41 5.42 19.44 17.15
CA ALA A 41 5.39 18.41 18.19
C ALA A 41 6.72 17.62 18.24
N PRO A 42 7.18 17.16 19.42
CA PRO A 42 8.36 16.31 19.53
C PRO A 42 8.18 15.07 18.65
N SER A 43 9.27 14.50 18.14
CA SER A 43 9.24 13.28 17.34
C SER A 43 8.44 12.17 18.05
N SER A 44 7.15 12.06 17.72
CA SER A 44 6.25 11.12 18.37
C SER A 44 6.68 9.70 18.01
N ARG A 45 6.66 8.80 19.00
CA ARG A 45 6.90 7.35 18.80
C ARG A 45 6.00 6.76 17.70
N LEU A 46 4.80 7.32 17.51
CA LEU A 46 3.86 6.89 16.46
C LEU A 46 4.31 7.29 15.05
N ARG A 47 4.94 8.47 14.89
CA ARG A 47 5.49 8.91 13.60
C ARG A 47 6.66 8.02 13.20
N LEU A 48 7.54 7.71 14.15
CA LEU A 48 8.66 6.79 13.96
C LEU A 48 8.18 5.37 13.63
N TRP A 49 7.14 4.90 14.32
CA TRP A 49 6.50 3.60 14.07
C TRP A 49 5.94 3.49 12.66
N ARG A 50 5.23 4.52 12.19
CA ARG A 50 4.70 4.57 10.82
C ARG A 50 5.80 4.55 9.77
N SER A 51 6.88 5.31 9.98
CA SER A 51 8.07 5.26 9.11
C SER A 51 8.72 3.88 9.13
N PHE A 52 8.89 3.27 10.31
CA PHE A 52 9.44 1.93 10.47
C PHE A 52 8.62 0.86 9.72
N LEU A 53 7.29 0.86 9.89
CA LEU A 53 6.40 -0.04 9.15
C LEU A 53 6.51 0.17 7.64
N GLY A 54 6.59 1.41 7.17
CA GLY A 54 6.80 1.73 5.75
C GLY A 54 8.08 1.12 5.19
N TRP A 55 9.19 1.20 5.93
CA TRP A 55 10.46 0.56 5.55
C TRP A 55 10.35 -0.96 5.48
N ILE A 56 9.79 -1.59 6.50
CA ILE A 56 9.62 -3.05 6.53
C ILE A 56 8.72 -3.51 5.38
N LEU A 57 7.58 -2.85 5.14
CA LEU A 57 6.68 -3.19 4.05
C LEU A 57 7.31 -2.98 2.67
N THR A 58 8.18 -1.98 2.51
CA THR A 58 8.91 -1.75 1.26
C THR A 58 9.95 -2.86 1.01
N LEU A 59 10.66 -3.31 2.05
CA LEU A 59 11.57 -4.45 1.94
C LEU A 59 10.83 -5.76 1.60
N LEU A 60 9.67 -5.99 2.23
CA LEU A 60 8.82 -7.14 1.92
C LEU A 60 8.27 -7.07 0.49
N PHE A 61 7.89 -5.89 0.02
CA PHE A 61 7.47 -5.68 -1.37
C PHE A 61 8.62 -5.96 -2.35
N ALA A 62 9.82 -5.45 -2.06
CA ALA A 62 11.00 -5.72 -2.87
C ALA A 62 11.34 -7.22 -2.90
N TRP A 63 11.17 -7.92 -1.77
CA TRP A 63 11.31 -9.38 -1.71
C TRP A 63 10.27 -10.10 -2.57
N GLU A 64 8.98 -9.75 -2.45
CA GLU A 64 7.91 -10.40 -3.22
C GLU A 64 8.06 -10.16 -4.73
N VAL A 65 8.48 -8.96 -5.16
CA VAL A 65 8.62 -8.63 -6.58
C VAL A 65 9.98 -9.04 -7.13
N ALA A 66 11.08 -8.50 -6.60
CA ALA A 66 12.40 -8.79 -7.15
C ALA A 66 12.89 -10.17 -6.70
N GLY A 67 12.76 -10.50 -5.42
CA GLY A 67 13.20 -11.78 -4.88
C GLY A 67 12.42 -12.97 -5.46
N ARG A 68 11.12 -13.03 -5.18
CA ARG A 68 10.28 -14.19 -5.53
C ARG A 68 9.97 -14.28 -7.03
N LEU A 69 9.69 -13.17 -7.73
CA LEU A 69 9.30 -13.26 -9.15
C LEU A 69 10.49 -13.24 -10.12
N ILE A 70 11.64 -12.68 -9.75
CA ILE A 70 12.80 -12.55 -10.66
C ILE A 70 13.95 -13.44 -10.19
N VAL A 71 14.45 -13.24 -8.97
CA VAL A 71 15.68 -13.90 -8.49
C VAL A 71 15.49 -15.42 -8.35
N ILE A 72 14.38 -15.86 -7.74
CA ILE A 72 14.16 -17.29 -7.48
C ILE A 72 13.99 -18.11 -8.77
N PRO A 73 13.14 -17.72 -9.74
CA PRO A 73 13.02 -18.47 -10.99
C PRO A 73 14.31 -18.51 -11.80
N LEU A 74 15.14 -17.46 -11.70
CA LEU A 74 16.39 -17.35 -12.46
C LEU A 74 17.54 -18.14 -11.84
N LEU A 75 17.68 -18.11 -10.51
CA LEU A 75 18.86 -18.66 -9.80
C LEU A 75 18.56 -19.94 -9.02
N PHE A 76 17.32 -20.14 -8.56
CA PHE A 76 16.93 -21.25 -7.68
C PHE A 76 15.54 -21.80 -8.05
N PRO A 77 15.37 -22.33 -9.27
CA PRO A 77 14.05 -22.72 -9.80
C PRO A 77 13.34 -23.78 -8.96
N ASP A 78 14.08 -24.70 -8.34
CA ASP A 78 13.49 -25.75 -7.50
C ASP A 78 12.94 -25.21 -6.17
N TRP A 79 13.46 -24.08 -5.68
CA TRP A 79 12.96 -23.45 -4.46
C TRP A 79 11.60 -22.79 -4.67
N GLY A 80 11.27 -22.41 -5.90
CA GLY A 80 9.97 -21.85 -6.25
C GLY A 80 8.79 -22.72 -5.80
N ARG A 81 8.97 -24.06 -5.81
CA ARG A 81 7.92 -25.03 -5.43
C ARG A 81 7.74 -25.19 -3.92
N SER A 82 8.77 -24.89 -3.13
CA SER A 82 8.77 -25.04 -1.68
C SER A 82 8.44 -23.75 -0.93
N LEU A 83 8.31 -22.63 -1.63
CA LEU A 83 7.97 -21.36 -0.99
C LEU A 83 6.51 -21.35 -0.54
N PRO A 84 6.20 -20.66 0.57
CA PRO A 84 4.81 -20.44 0.97
C PRO A 84 4.04 -19.64 -0.10
N PRO A 85 2.73 -19.39 0.06
CA PRO A 85 1.99 -18.49 -0.82
C PRO A 85 2.56 -17.06 -0.80
N SER A 86 2.22 -16.26 -1.82
CA SER A 86 2.57 -14.84 -1.84
C SER A 86 1.74 -14.03 -0.86
N ALA A 87 2.41 -13.15 -0.11
CA ALA A 87 1.77 -12.19 0.78
C ALA A 87 1.64 -10.79 0.14
N LEU A 88 1.88 -10.67 -1.17
CA LEU A 88 1.91 -9.40 -1.88
C LEU A 88 0.60 -8.61 -1.74
N ASP A 89 -0.55 -9.28 -1.81
CA ASP A 89 -1.86 -8.63 -1.63
C ASP A 89 -2.01 -7.98 -0.25
N GLN A 90 -1.52 -8.65 0.79
CA GLN A 90 -1.58 -8.16 2.17
C GLN A 90 -0.63 -6.97 2.36
N ILE A 91 0.58 -7.06 1.79
CA ILE A 91 1.58 -5.98 1.83
C ILE A 91 1.06 -4.75 1.05
N MET A 92 0.44 -4.95 -0.11
CA MET A 92 -0.16 -3.88 -0.90
C MET A 92 -1.35 -3.24 -0.21
N ALA A 93 -2.25 -4.03 0.37
CA ALA A 93 -3.37 -3.51 1.14
C ALA A 93 -2.90 -2.63 2.32
N LEU A 94 -1.85 -3.06 3.04
CA LEU A 94 -1.27 -2.29 4.14
C LEU A 94 -0.57 -1.02 3.65
N LEU A 95 0.21 -1.08 2.56
CA LEU A 95 0.88 0.08 1.98
C LEU A 95 -0.11 1.13 1.45
N LEU A 96 -1.14 0.69 0.73
CA LEU A 96 -2.20 1.58 0.22
C LEU A 96 -3.07 2.13 1.35
N GLY A 97 -3.38 1.31 2.36
CA GLY A 97 -4.05 1.75 3.58
C GLY A 97 -3.23 2.81 4.34
N MET A 98 -1.91 2.62 4.42
CA MET A 98 -1.02 3.63 4.96
C MET A 98 -0.96 4.87 4.06
N LEU A 99 -0.99 4.76 2.74
CA LEU A 99 -1.01 5.91 1.82
C LEU A 99 -2.33 6.71 1.85
N GLY A 100 -3.36 6.21 2.56
CA GLY A 100 -4.68 6.84 2.62
C GLY A 100 -5.58 6.48 1.45
N LEU A 101 -5.23 5.44 0.67
CA LEU A 101 -5.98 4.96 -0.50
C LEU A 101 -6.88 3.75 -0.19
N GLY A 102 -7.30 3.56 1.06
CA GLY A 102 -8.13 2.43 1.48
C GLY A 102 -9.64 2.72 1.43
N CYS A 103 -10.26 2.50 0.27
CA CYS A 103 -11.68 2.14 0.09
C CYS A 103 -11.77 1.12 -1.05
#